data_AF-A0A1Y5RSV9-F1
#
_entry.id   AF-A0A1Y5RSV9-F1
#
_cell.length_a   1.000
_cell.length_b   1.000
_cell.length_c   1.000
_cell.angle_alpha   90.00
_cell.angle_beta   90.00
_cell.angle_gamma   90.00
#
_symmetry.space_group_name_H-M   'P 1'
#
loop_
_entity.id
_entity.type
_entity.pdbx_description
1 polymer ?
#
loop_
_entity_poly.entity_id
_entity_poly.type
_entity_poly.pdbx_seq_one_letter_code
_entity_poly.pdbx_strand_id
1 'polypeptide(L)'
;MTFKYSGAAGCALFVFGAMANAATTTETFSNSYSTSQSLFGGASSSAFDFSATVGGVINFSAGANSGTVNSLSGSSHALTYDDVLTLSEAARAGFSHEVTNLRSGFSTSYGATANANVTLLGAQFDIIDEGASVSTSRTNVSVGFGQTIEDTGRDGLVGKAVEAFGISPSISATVNLEQRSRQTIGTVTGLIEARNTSTGTVVRRSYNINSSSADLFELDLSEQGTWELFALSMDMFGTFDADFGTSATGTVGAFIGFGCGDVSTDSDNGTFCVADFGTSVTSPAAYVKNGTPFGLRYNSTYGSRRIGSLTVISDPVVGGAVPLPAGGLLLISGLGIFTVARRRRAQV
;
A
#
# COMPACT_ATOMS: atom_id res chain seq x y z
N MET A 1 40.39 -65.52 -52.60
CA MET A 1 39.49 -65.23 -51.47
C MET A 1 40.27 -64.41 -50.47
N THR A 2 39.96 -63.14 -50.35
CA THR A 2 40.73 -62.16 -49.58
C THR A 2 39.77 -61.58 -48.55
N PHE A 3 39.93 -61.92 -47.28
CA PHE A 3 39.17 -61.29 -46.19
C PHE A 3 39.83 -59.96 -45.82
N LYS A 4 39.14 -58.85 -46.06
CA LYS A 4 39.45 -57.55 -45.46
C LYS A 4 38.66 -57.43 -44.15
N TYR A 5 39.37 -57.33 -43.02
CA TYR A 5 38.81 -56.84 -41.77
C TYR A 5 39.05 -55.32 -41.69
N SER A 6 37.98 -54.53 -41.75
CA SER A 6 37.99 -53.11 -41.39
C SER A 6 37.50 -52.97 -39.95
N GLY A 7 38.42 -52.80 -39.01
CA GLY A 7 38.09 -52.44 -37.62
C GLY A 7 37.87 -50.94 -37.53
N ALA A 8 36.62 -50.51 -37.35
CA ALA A 8 36.29 -49.15 -36.95
C ALA A 8 36.40 -49.05 -35.42
N ALA A 9 37.41 -48.33 -34.93
CA ALA A 9 37.51 -47.95 -33.52
C ALA A 9 36.54 -46.80 -33.25
N GLY A 10 35.38 -47.10 -32.66
CA GLY A 10 34.47 -46.09 -32.14
C GLY A 10 35.02 -45.52 -30.83
N CYS A 11 35.51 -44.28 -30.87
CA CYS A 11 35.74 -43.50 -29.65
C CYS A 11 34.38 -43.09 -29.08
N ALA A 12 33.96 -43.76 -28.01
CA ALA A 12 32.85 -43.29 -27.18
C ALA A 12 33.32 -42.08 -26.35
N LEU A 13 32.84 -40.90 -26.70
CA LEU A 13 33.03 -39.67 -25.94
C LEU A 13 32.08 -39.70 -24.74
N PHE A 14 32.57 -40.05 -23.55
CA PHE A 14 31.80 -39.92 -22.31
C PHE A 14 31.85 -38.46 -21.85
N VAL A 15 30.74 -37.75 -22.05
CA VAL A 15 30.50 -36.43 -21.46
C VAL A 15 30.21 -36.64 -19.98
N PHE A 16 31.12 -36.24 -19.11
CA PHE A 16 30.84 -36.11 -17.68
C PHE A 16 29.84 -34.97 -17.52
N GLY A 17 28.59 -35.29 -17.18
CA GLY A 17 27.60 -34.30 -16.77
C GLY A 17 28.09 -33.62 -15.50
N ALA A 18 28.49 -32.35 -15.60
CA ALA A 18 28.67 -31.52 -14.42
C ALA A 18 27.34 -31.50 -13.67
N MET A 19 27.37 -31.82 -12.37
CA MET A 19 26.20 -31.64 -11.52
C MET A 19 25.84 -30.16 -11.57
N ALA A 20 24.64 -29.83 -12.05
CA ALA A 20 24.13 -28.48 -11.99
C ALA A 20 24.01 -28.11 -10.52
N ASN A 21 24.85 -27.18 -10.06
CA ASN A 21 24.67 -26.59 -8.73
C ASN A 21 23.39 -25.76 -8.78
N ALA A 22 22.50 -25.97 -7.80
CA ALA A 22 21.32 -25.14 -7.61
C ALA A 22 21.74 -23.66 -7.54
N ALA A 23 21.11 -22.82 -8.36
CA ALA A 23 21.29 -21.38 -8.33
C ALA A 23 20.09 -20.75 -7.64
N THR A 24 20.34 -20.05 -6.54
CA THR A 24 19.31 -19.26 -5.89
C THR A 24 18.84 -18.16 -6.85
N THR A 25 17.56 -18.20 -7.20
CA THR A 25 16.89 -17.31 -8.13
C THR A 25 15.97 -16.38 -7.35
N THR A 26 15.85 -15.13 -7.80
CA THR A 26 14.90 -14.15 -7.26
C THR A 26 14.03 -13.59 -8.37
N GLU A 27 12.73 -13.83 -8.27
CA GLU A 27 11.73 -13.31 -9.19
C GLU A 27 11.04 -12.09 -8.61
N THR A 28 10.95 -11.02 -9.39
CA THR A 28 10.31 -9.77 -8.95
C THR A 28 9.05 -9.47 -9.74
N PHE A 29 7.99 -9.04 -9.05
CA PHE A 29 6.75 -8.64 -9.69
C PHE A 29 6.06 -7.51 -8.95
N SER A 30 5.45 -6.59 -9.69
CA SER A 30 4.71 -5.46 -9.11
C SER A 30 3.21 -5.74 -9.07
N ASN A 31 2.54 -5.24 -8.03
CA ASN A 31 1.09 -5.31 -7.91
C ASN A 31 0.52 -3.93 -7.54
N SER A 32 -0.70 -3.68 -8.00
CA SER A 32 -1.50 -2.50 -7.67
C SER A 32 -2.80 -2.91 -7.01
N TYR A 33 -3.15 -2.16 -5.98
CA TYR A 33 -4.24 -2.39 -5.06
C TYR A 33 -5.09 -1.13 -5.01
N SER A 34 -6.40 -1.27 -5.18
CA SER A 34 -7.31 -0.14 -5.05
C SER A 34 -8.52 -0.49 -4.19
N THR A 35 -9.05 0.53 -3.55
CA THR A 35 -10.30 0.44 -2.79
C THR A 35 -11.02 1.78 -2.82
N SER A 36 -12.34 1.71 -2.73
CA SER A 36 -13.21 2.88 -2.56
C SER A 36 -14.25 2.52 -1.52
N GLN A 37 -14.34 3.31 -0.47
CA GLN A 37 -15.26 3.08 0.63
C GLN A 37 -15.81 4.40 1.16
N SER A 38 -16.97 4.35 1.81
CA SER A 38 -17.46 5.48 2.58
C SER A 38 -16.49 5.85 3.70
N LEU A 39 -16.29 7.14 3.95
CA LEU A 39 -15.55 7.65 5.12
C LEU A 39 -16.17 7.22 6.46
N PHE A 40 -17.40 6.69 6.43
CA PHE A 40 -18.17 6.28 7.60
C PHE A 40 -18.29 4.75 7.73
N GLY A 41 -17.43 3.98 7.04
CA GLY A 41 -17.33 2.52 7.26
C GLY A 41 -18.57 1.70 6.84
N GLY A 42 -19.51 2.27 6.08
CA GLY A 42 -20.70 1.58 5.57
C GLY A 42 -22.00 1.79 6.37
N ALA A 43 -21.96 2.58 7.44
CA ALA A 43 -23.18 3.03 8.13
C ALA A 43 -23.84 4.20 7.36
N SER A 44 -25.18 4.26 7.39
CA SER A 44 -25.91 5.46 6.98
C SER A 44 -25.43 6.61 7.85
N SER A 45 -24.75 7.57 7.21
CA SER A 45 -24.33 8.86 7.75
C SER A 45 -24.72 9.11 9.21
N SER A 46 -23.75 9.03 10.12
CA SER A 46 -23.86 9.88 11.30
C SER A 46 -23.72 11.31 10.80
N ALA A 47 -24.84 11.90 10.38
CA ALA A 47 -24.94 13.34 10.31
C ALA A 47 -24.54 13.85 11.68
N PHE A 48 -23.38 14.50 11.79
CA PHE A 48 -23.22 15.39 12.91
C PHE A 48 -23.99 16.64 12.54
N ASP A 49 -24.80 17.10 13.48
CA ASP A 49 -25.42 18.40 13.41
C ASP A 49 -24.93 19.12 14.66
N PHE A 50 -24.01 20.05 14.45
CA PHE A 50 -23.55 20.93 15.51
C PHE A 50 -24.39 22.20 15.40
N SER A 51 -24.98 22.66 16.50
CA SER A 51 -25.52 24.01 16.57
C SER A 51 -24.96 24.77 17.78
N ALA A 52 -24.64 26.04 17.58
CA ALA A 52 -24.20 26.94 18.64
C ALA A 52 -24.76 28.33 18.45
N THR A 53 -25.14 28.97 19.56
CA THR A 53 -25.57 30.36 19.56
C THR A 53 -24.49 31.24 20.18
N VAL A 54 -24.03 32.25 19.44
CA VAL A 54 -23.03 33.23 19.88
C VAL A 54 -23.70 34.56 20.16
N GLY A 55 -23.42 35.13 21.34
CA GLY A 55 -23.98 36.42 21.75
C GLY A 55 -25.51 36.44 21.89
N GLY A 56 -26.17 35.28 21.89
CA GLY A 56 -27.63 35.16 21.95
C GLY A 56 -28.37 35.54 20.66
N VAL A 57 -27.65 35.90 19.59
CA VAL A 57 -28.24 36.40 18.33
C VAL A 57 -27.75 35.67 17.08
N ILE A 58 -26.53 35.14 17.05
CA ILE A 58 -26.00 34.41 15.88
C ILE A 58 -26.09 32.92 16.14
N ASN A 59 -26.85 32.18 15.34
CA ASN A 59 -26.88 30.72 15.37
C ASN A 59 -26.02 30.17 14.25
N PHE A 60 -25.16 29.22 14.60
CA PHE A 60 -24.36 28.44 13.68
C PHE A 60 -24.94 27.04 13.63
N SER A 61 -24.99 26.44 12.45
CA SER A 61 -25.10 25.00 12.30
C SER A 61 -24.06 24.45 11.33
N ALA A 62 -23.59 23.23 11.57
CA ALA A 62 -22.71 22.54 10.65
C ALA A 62 -23.03 21.05 10.64
N GLY A 63 -23.00 20.45 9.45
CA GLY A 63 -23.17 19.01 9.33
C GLY A 63 -22.65 18.42 8.03
N ALA A 64 -22.57 17.11 8.00
CA ALA A 64 -22.14 16.37 6.82
C ALA A 64 -22.83 15.01 6.73
N ASN A 65 -23.19 14.63 5.51
CA ASN A 65 -24.00 13.46 5.24
C ASN A 65 -23.38 12.48 4.24
N SER A 66 -22.24 12.81 3.64
CA SER A 66 -21.62 11.99 2.60
C SER A 66 -20.12 12.21 2.54
N GLY A 67 -19.41 11.14 2.17
CA GLY A 67 -17.98 11.20 1.97
C GLY A 67 -17.40 9.87 1.55
N THR A 68 -16.41 9.93 0.67
CA THR A 68 -15.71 8.75 0.12
C THR A 68 -14.22 8.89 0.33
N VAL A 69 -13.57 7.76 0.60
CA VAL A 69 -12.13 7.60 0.46
C VAL A 69 -11.86 6.70 -0.74
N ASN A 70 -11.02 7.18 -1.64
CA ASN A 70 -10.41 6.37 -2.68
C ASN A 70 -8.95 6.17 -2.29
N SER A 71 -8.49 4.93 -2.25
CA SER A 71 -7.11 4.64 -1.92
C SER A 71 -6.49 3.73 -2.97
N LEU A 72 -5.25 4.04 -3.31
CA LEU A 72 -4.43 3.32 -4.27
C LEU A 72 -3.10 3.01 -3.61
N SER A 73 -2.70 1.74 -3.67
CA SER A 73 -1.40 1.27 -3.21
C SER A 73 -0.72 0.47 -4.30
N GLY A 74 0.60 0.57 -4.39
CA GLY A 74 1.44 -0.25 -5.24
C GLY A 74 2.59 -0.84 -4.44
N SER A 75 3.01 -2.04 -4.79
CA SER A 75 4.17 -2.69 -4.18
C SER A 75 4.93 -3.55 -5.17
N SER A 76 6.21 -3.77 -4.89
CA SER A 76 7.05 -4.76 -5.53
C SER A 76 7.17 -5.98 -4.62
N HIS A 77 7.05 -7.16 -5.18
CA HIS A 77 7.23 -8.43 -4.49
C HIS A 77 8.49 -9.08 -5.02
N ALA A 78 9.27 -9.69 -4.14
CA ALA A 78 10.43 -10.51 -4.48
C ALA A 78 10.24 -11.90 -3.89
N LEU A 79 10.29 -12.92 -4.73
CA LEU A 79 10.25 -14.33 -4.32
C LEU A 79 11.59 -14.97 -4.63
N THR A 80 12.30 -15.42 -3.61
CA THR A 80 13.60 -16.07 -3.72
C THR A 80 13.49 -17.56 -3.42
N TYR A 81 14.06 -18.40 -4.28
CA TYR A 81 14.02 -19.86 -4.22
C TYR A 81 15.15 -20.47 -5.06
N ASP A 82 15.49 -21.73 -4.83
CA ASP A 82 16.46 -22.44 -5.66
C ASP A 82 15.79 -22.98 -6.94
N ASP A 83 16.43 -22.76 -8.09
CA ASP A 83 15.88 -23.09 -9.41
C ASP A 83 15.89 -24.59 -9.73
N VAL A 84 16.81 -25.33 -9.11
CA VAL A 84 16.92 -26.79 -9.20
C VAL A 84 17.00 -27.37 -7.81
N LEU A 85 16.13 -28.35 -7.54
CA LEU A 85 16.08 -29.07 -6.27
C LEU A 85 16.20 -30.57 -6.53
N THR A 86 16.87 -31.28 -5.63
CA THR A 86 16.79 -32.74 -5.57
C THR A 86 15.49 -33.17 -4.88
N LEU A 87 15.04 -34.43 -5.05
CA LEU A 87 13.80 -34.91 -4.43
C LEU A 87 13.82 -34.78 -2.90
N SER A 88 14.98 -35.01 -2.27
CA SER A 88 15.16 -34.86 -0.83
C SER A 88 15.03 -33.41 -0.35
N GLU A 89 15.47 -32.44 -1.14
CA GLU A 89 15.31 -31.00 -0.87
C GLU A 89 13.88 -30.53 -1.18
N ALA A 90 13.28 -31.08 -2.24
CA ALA A 90 11.97 -30.66 -2.75
C ALA A 90 10.82 -30.97 -1.77
N ALA A 91 10.97 -31.97 -0.90
CA ALA A 91 9.98 -32.26 0.15
C ALA A 91 9.75 -31.09 1.12
N ARG A 92 10.73 -30.19 1.24
CA ARG A 92 10.67 -28.96 2.04
C ARG A 92 11.32 -27.80 1.29
N ALA A 93 10.88 -27.58 0.05
CA ALA A 93 11.40 -26.51 -0.80
C ALA A 93 11.16 -25.16 -0.11
N GLY A 94 12.25 -24.48 0.25
CA GLY A 94 12.22 -23.20 0.97
C GLY A 94 12.03 -22.01 0.03
N PHE A 95 11.17 -21.08 0.43
CA PHE A 95 10.89 -19.84 -0.28
C PHE A 95 11.02 -18.66 0.68
N SER A 96 11.55 -17.56 0.17
CA SER A 96 11.64 -16.28 0.87
C SER A 96 10.86 -15.23 0.10
N HIS A 97 9.81 -14.67 0.69
CA HIS A 97 8.93 -13.68 0.04
C HIS A 97 8.97 -12.34 0.77
N GLU A 98 9.42 -11.32 0.06
CA GLU A 98 9.50 -9.95 0.56
C GLU A 98 8.58 -9.01 -0.22
N VAL A 99 8.08 -7.98 0.46
CA VAL A 99 7.40 -6.83 -0.17
C VAL A 99 8.23 -5.57 0.02
N THR A 100 8.63 -4.97 -1.10
CA THR A 100 9.43 -3.76 -1.18
C THR A 100 8.70 -2.66 -1.94
N ASN A 101 9.22 -1.43 -1.89
CA ASN A 101 8.68 -0.28 -2.61
C ASN A 101 7.17 -0.09 -2.40
N LEU A 102 6.68 -0.37 -1.19
CA LEU A 102 5.28 -0.13 -0.85
C LEU A 102 5.04 1.38 -0.89
N ARG A 103 4.19 1.79 -1.83
CA ARG A 103 3.76 3.17 -2.00
C ARG A 103 2.26 3.21 -1.90
N SER A 104 1.74 4.17 -1.16
CA SER A 104 0.30 4.32 -1.02
C SER A 104 -0.10 5.79 -1.10
N GLY A 105 -1.37 5.98 -1.41
CA GLY A 105 -2.02 7.27 -1.40
C GLY A 105 -3.52 7.11 -1.21
N PHE A 106 -4.13 8.20 -0.82
CA PHE A 106 -5.57 8.34 -0.72
C PHE A 106 -6.02 9.70 -1.22
N SER A 107 -7.27 9.77 -1.62
CA SER A 107 -8.02 11.00 -1.77
C SER A 107 -9.37 10.86 -1.10
N THR A 108 -9.82 11.93 -0.47
CA THR A 108 -11.15 12.01 0.11
C THR A 108 -11.94 13.10 -0.56
N SER A 109 -13.24 12.85 -0.73
CA SER A 109 -14.21 13.89 -1.03
C SER A 109 -15.19 13.95 0.12
N TYR A 110 -15.32 15.12 0.74
CA TYR A 110 -16.21 15.34 1.86
C TYR A 110 -16.91 16.69 1.70
N GLY A 111 -18.24 16.65 1.67
CA GLY A 111 -19.08 17.84 1.68
C GLY A 111 -19.59 18.11 3.08
N ALA A 112 -19.45 19.35 3.55
CA ALA A 112 -20.03 19.80 4.80
C ALA A 112 -20.89 21.05 4.54
N THR A 113 -22.12 21.03 5.03
CA THR A 113 -22.95 22.23 5.06
C THR A 113 -22.64 22.99 6.34
N ALA A 114 -22.33 24.28 6.23
CA ALA A 114 -22.29 25.17 7.37
C ALA A 114 -23.25 26.34 7.12
N ASN A 115 -24.16 26.57 8.04
CA ASN A 115 -25.08 27.70 8.01
C ASN A 115 -24.78 28.60 9.21
N ALA A 116 -24.89 29.91 9.01
CA ALA A 116 -24.89 30.89 10.07
C ALA A 116 -26.03 31.86 9.81
N ASN A 117 -26.90 32.07 10.79
CA ASN A 117 -27.96 33.05 10.72
C ASN A 117 -27.96 33.94 11.96
N VAL A 118 -28.54 35.13 11.83
CA VAL A 118 -28.76 36.04 12.95
C VAL A 118 -30.24 36.27 13.14
N THR A 119 -30.70 36.22 14.38
CA THR A 119 -32.05 36.62 14.75
C THR A 119 -32.02 38.04 15.35
N LEU A 120 -32.62 39.00 14.66
CA LEU A 120 -32.76 40.38 15.10
C LEU A 120 -34.24 40.76 15.11
N LEU A 121 -34.72 41.27 16.25
CA LEU A 121 -36.11 41.76 16.39
C LEU A 121 -37.19 40.75 15.97
N GLY A 122 -36.92 39.45 16.16
CA GLY A 122 -37.83 38.37 15.78
C GLY A 122 -37.78 37.95 14.30
N ALA A 123 -36.92 38.58 13.48
CA ALA A 123 -36.63 38.17 12.11
C ALA A 123 -35.27 37.44 12.03
N GLN A 124 -35.19 36.40 11.21
CA GLN A 124 -33.98 35.62 10.96
C GLN A 124 -33.37 36.03 9.62
N PHE A 125 -32.06 36.27 9.60
CA PHE A 125 -31.30 36.64 8.41
C PHE A 125 -30.12 35.68 8.25
N ASP A 126 -29.97 35.08 7.07
CA ASP A 126 -28.84 34.21 6.79
C ASP A 126 -27.58 35.04 6.49
N ILE A 127 -26.52 34.76 7.23
CA ILE A 127 -25.18 35.34 7.09
C ILE A 127 -24.30 34.42 6.23
N ILE A 128 -24.42 33.11 6.45
CA ILE A 128 -23.84 32.03 5.65
C ILE A 128 -24.96 31.03 5.37
N ASP A 129 -25.25 30.78 4.09
CA ASP A 129 -26.15 29.71 3.65
C ASP A 129 -25.54 29.02 2.42
N GLU A 130 -24.27 28.65 2.53
CA GLU A 130 -23.52 28.00 1.46
C GLU A 130 -22.92 26.68 1.97
N GLY A 131 -22.96 25.65 1.14
CA GLY A 131 -22.22 24.43 1.40
C GLY A 131 -20.72 24.66 1.17
N ALA A 132 -19.88 24.10 2.03
CA ALA A 132 -18.44 24.02 1.80
C ALA A 132 -18.01 22.56 1.61
N SER A 133 -16.82 22.38 1.06
CA SER A 133 -16.27 21.03 0.88
C SER A 133 -14.81 21.03 1.23
N VAL A 134 -14.43 20.11 2.10
CA VAL A 134 -13.02 19.86 2.39
C VAL A 134 -12.64 18.56 1.69
N SER A 135 -11.49 18.58 1.03
CA SER A 135 -10.86 17.37 0.53
C SER A 135 -9.48 17.24 1.11
N THR A 136 -9.05 16.00 1.29
CA THR A 136 -7.68 15.65 1.66
C THR A 136 -7.16 14.71 0.60
N SER A 137 -5.90 14.86 0.24
CA SER A 137 -5.27 13.97 -0.72
C SER A 137 -3.79 13.87 -0.44
N ARG A 138 -3.29 12.64 -0.44
CA ARG A 138 -1.86 12.38 -0.39
C ARG A 138 -1.55 11.26 -1.36
N THR A 139 -0.61 11.50 -2.27
CA THR A 139 -0.34 10.60 -3.37
C THR A 139 1.11 10.11 -3.35
N ASN A 140 1.30 8.85 -3.76
CA ASN A 140 2.61 8.26 -4.03
C ASN A 140 3.62 8.34 -2.87
N VAL A 141 3.15 8.17 -1.64
CA VAL A 141 4.01 8.20 -0.44
C VAL A 141 4.61 6.82 -0.22
N SER A 142 5.93 6.75 -0.11
CA SER A 142 6.62 5.53 0.34
C SER A 142 6.28 5.26 1.80
N VAL A 143 5.72 4.09 2.09
CA VAL A 143 5.33 3.70 3.45
C VAL A 143 5.72 2.27 3.74
N GLY A 144 6.18 2.04 4.96
CA GLY A 144 6.30 0.69 5.51
C GLY A 144 4.94 0.18 6.02
N PHE A 145 4.87 -1.13 6.27
CA PHE A 145 3.75 -1.70 7.02
C PHE A 145 3.66 -1.10 8.42
N GLY A 146 2.44 -0.86 8.88
CA GLY A 146 2.13 -0.20 10.16
C GLY A 146 2.39 1.31 10.18
N GLN A 147 2.92 1.90 9.10
CA GLN A 147 3.13 3.35 9.04
C GLN A 147 1.88 4.08 8.56
N THR A 148 1.65 5.26 9.14
CA THR A 148 0.48 6.09 8.86
C THR A 148 0.83 7.22 7.90
N ILE A 149 0.03 7.35 6.86
CA ILE A 149 -0.02 8.48 5.94
C ILE A 149 -1.11 9.41 6.44
N GLU A 150 -0.76 10.66 6.71
CA GLU A 150 -1.72 11.68 7.15
C GLU A 150 -1.77 12.84 6.16
N ASP A 151 -2.94 13.46 6.04
CA ASP A 151 -3.14 14.75 5.37
C ASP A 151 -4.20 15.58 6.09
N THR A 152 -4.09 16.91 6.00
CA THR A 152 -5.04 17.83 6.63
C THR A 152 -5.53 18.86 5.62
N GLY A 153 -6.83 18.82 5.36
CA GLY A 153 -7.53 19.78 4.51
C GLY A 153 -8.19 20.83 5.39
N ARG A 154 -8.17 22.08 4.91
CA ARG A 154 -8.83 23.20 5.57
C ARG A 154 -9.57 24.02 4.53
N ASP A 155 -10.76 24.46 4.91
CA ASP A 155 -11.55 25.40 4.11
C ASP A 155 -12.23 26.41 5.05
N GLY A 156 -12.59 27.57 4.52
CA GLY A 156 -13.19 28.65 5.29
C GLY A 156 -14.30 29.34 4.51
N LEU A 157 -15.48 29.44 5.12
CA LEU A 157 -16.57 30.25 4.62
C LEU A 157 -16.61 31.58 5.37
N VAL A 158 -16.63 32.68 4.63
CA VAL A 158 -16.84 34.02 5.18
C VAL A 158 -18.25 34.47 4.79
N GLY A 159 -19.07 34.73 5.78
CA GLY A 159 -20.43 35.18 5.63
C GLY A 159 -20.55 36.64 5.22
N LYS A 160 -21.67 36.95 4.58
CA LYS A 160 -21.99 38.30 4.10
C LYS A 160 -22.40 39.18 5.27
N ALA A 161 -21.97 40.45 5.25
CA ALA A 161 -22.43 41.41 6.24
C ALA A 161 -23.95 41.62 6.09
N VAL A 162 -24.69 41.49 7.19
CA VAL A 162 -26.11 41.83 7.24
C VAL A 162 -26.25 43.26 7.75
N GLU A 163 -26.67 44.18 6.88
CA GLU A 163 -27.00 45.54 7.27
C GLU A 163 -28.46 45.59 7.75
N ALA A 164 -28.67 45.96 9.01
CA ALA A 164 -30.00 46.04 9.61
C ALA A 164 -30.33 47.47 10.07
N PHE A 165 -31.38 48.04 9.48
CA PHE A 165 -32.11 49.23 9.95
C PHE A 165 -31.40 50.60 9.94
N GLY A 166 -30.67 50.98 8.88
CA GLY A 166 -30.18 52.38 8.69
C GLY A 166 -29.17 52.89 9.73
N ILE A 167 -28.89 52.05 10.72
CA ILE A 167 -27.69 51.92 11.53
C ILE A 167 -26.87 50.87 10.73
N SER A 168 -25.55 50.96 10.67
CA SER A 168 -24.75 49.95 9.96
C SER A 168 -24.21 48.92 10.95
N PRO A 169 -24.98 48.04 11.61
CA PRO A 169 -24.36 46.98 12.36
C PRO A 169 -23.71 46.01 11.36
N SER A 170 -22.39 45.92 11.36
CA SER A 170 -21.70 44.92 10.55
C SER A 170 -21.71 43.61 11.33
N ILE A 171 -22.57 42.67 10.92
CA ILE A 171 -22.55 41.31 11.44
C ILE A 171 -21.89 40.41 10.41
N SER A 172 -20.70 39.89 10.73
CA SER A 172 -19.98 38.94 9.88
C SER A 172 -19.77 37.64 10.65
N ALA A 173 -19.84 36.52 9.93
CA ALA A 173 -19.52 35.21 10.46
C ALA A 173 -18.39 34.58 9.62
N THR A 174 -17.51 33.80 10.25
CA THR A 174 -16.57 32.93 9.55
C THR A 174 -16.68 31.53 10.11
N VAL A 175 -16.84 30.54 9.24
CA VAL A 175 -16.81 29.12 9.59
C VAL A 175 -15.56 28.50 8.98
N ASN A 176 -14.70 27.92 9.82
CA ASN A 176 -13.56 27.12 9.34
C ASN A 176 -13.90 25.64 9.47
N LEU A 177 -13.62 24.89 8.41
CA LEU A 177 -13.71 23.46 8.34
C LEU A 177 -12.30 22.87 8.30
N GLU A 178 -12.09 21.80 9.05
CA GLU A 178 -10.85 21.03 9.05
C GLU A 178 -11.18 19.54 8.90
N GLN A 179 -10.48 18.86 8.01
CA GLN A 179 -10.49 17.40 7.91
C GLN A 179 -9.07 16.89 8.10
N ARG A 180 -8.87 15.95 9.01
CA ARG A 180 -7.61 15.22 9.16
C ARG A 180 -7.83 13.77 8.79
N SER A 181 -7.19 13.33 7.72
CA SER A 181 -7.31 11.97 7.23
C SER A 181 -6.05 11.18 7.50
N ARG A 182 -6.21 9.93 7.94
CA ARG A 182 -5.10 9.03 8.24
C ARG A 182 -5.35 7.68 7.59
N GLN A 183 -4.34 7.15 6.89
CA GLN A 183 -4.36 5.83 6.30
C GLN A 183 -3.16 5.03 6.81
N THR A 184 -3.37 3.79 7.23
CA THR A 184 -2.28 2.87 7.62
C THR A 184 -2.37 1.61 6.78
N ILE A 185 -1.26 1.17 6.20
CA ILE A 185 -1.18 -0.13 5.50
C ILE A 185 -0.76 -1.19 6.51
N GLY A 186 -1.56 -2.25 6.66
CA GLY A 186 -1.36 -3.28 7.66
C GLY A 186 -0.61 -4.48 7.10
N THR A 187 -1.24 -5.22 6.19
CA THR A 187 -0.74 -6.53 5.74
C THR A 187 -1.06 -6.80 4.28
N VAL A 188 -0.26 -7.65 3.64
CA VAL A 188 -0.55 -8.28 2.34
C VAL A 188 -0.69 -9.78 2.56
N THR A 189 -1.82 -10.34 2.15
CA THR A 189 -2.06 -11.79 2.21
C THR A 189 -2.31 -12.33 0.82
N GLY A 190 -2.01 -13.61 0.61
CA GLY A 190 -2.38 -14.27 -0.63
C GLY A 190 -2.05 -15.75 -0.60
N LEU A 191 -2.03 -16.35 -1.78
CA LEU A 191 -1.68 -17.75 -1.99
C LEU A 191 -0.53 -17.86 -2.99
N ILE A 192 0.45 -18.69 -2.69
CA ILE A 192 1.39 -19.21 -3.68
C ILE A 192 0.91 -20.59 -4.10
N GLU A 193 0.84 -20.81 -5.41
CA GLU A 193 0.53 -22.09 -6.03
C GLU A 193 1.75 -22.58 -6.82
N ALA A 194 2.15 -23.83 -6.60
CA ALA A 194 3.10 -24.53 -7.45
C ALA A 194 2.35 -25.63 -8.24
N ARG A 195 2.57 -25.69 -9.55
CA ARG A 195 1.94 -26.67 -10.45
C ARG A 195 2.99 -27.47 -11.21
N ASN A 196 3.00 -28.79 -11.05
CA ASN A 196 3.85 -29.68 -11.82
C ASN A 196 3.32 -29.78 -13.26
N THR A 197 4.15 -29.46 -14.25
CA THR A 197 3.76 -29.43 -15.66
C THR A 197 3.57 -30.80 -16.28
N SER A 198 4.17 -31.83 -15.69
CA SER A 198 4.11 -33.21 -16.20
C SER A 198 2.98 -34.02 -15.59
N THR A 199 2.73 -33.89 -14.29
CA THR A 199 1.70 -34.64 -13.56
C THR A 199 0.39 -33.86 -13.39
N GLY A 200 0.44 -32.53 -13.46
CA GLY A 200 -0.69 -31.66 -13.13
C GLY A 200 -0.94 -31.50 -11.63
N THR A 201 -0.07 -32.06 -10.77
CA THR A 201 -0.15 -31.90 -9.31
C THR A 201 -0.06 -30.42 -8.92
N VAL A 202 -0.88 -30.02 -7.93
CA VAL A 202 -0.97 -28.63 -7.46
C VAL A 202 -0.75 -28.59 -5.96
N VAL A 203 0.17 -27.72 -5.53
CA VAL A 203 0.49 -27.47 -4.12
C VAL A 203 0.25 -25.99 -3.84
N ARG A 204 -0.42 -25.68 -2.72
CA ARG A 204 -0.76 -24.30 -2.35
C ARG A 204 -0.37 -23.97 -0.93
N ARG A 205 0.07 -22.74 -0.72
CA ARG A 205 0.40 -22.19 0.60
C ARG A 205 -0.08 -20.75 0.72
N SER A 206 -0.72 -20.42 1.83
CA SER A 206 -1.02 -19.03 2.16
C SER A 206 0.19 -18.34 2.76
N TYR A 207 0.35 -17.06 2.44
CA TYR A 207 1.34 -16.18 3.05
C TYR A 207 0.65 -14.96 3.66
N ASN A 208 1.30 -14.36 4.67
CA ASN A 208 0.85 -13.15 5.32
C ASN A 208 2.07 -12.28 5.66
N ILE A 209 2.25 -11.22 4.87
CA ILE A 209 3.37 -10.30 4.99
C ILE A 209 2.86 -9.03 5.66
N ASN A 210 3.34 -8.79 6.87
CA ASN A 210 2.98 -7.66 7.72
C ASN A 210 4.18 -6.76 8.07
N SER A 211 5.31 -7.01 7.43
CA SER A 211 6.58 -6.32 7.66
C SER A 211 7.38 -6.30 6.36
N SER A 212 8.42 -5.46 6.30
CA SER A 212 9.34 -5.43 5.16
C SER A 212 10.37 -6.57 5.20
N SER A 213 10.38 -7.39 6.26
CA SER A 213 11.23 -8.58 6.29
C SER A 213 10.61 -9.70 5.47
N ALA A 214 11.46 -10.53 4.86
CA ALA A 214 11.02 -11.69 4.12
C ALA A 214 10.28 -12.68 5.01
N ASP A 215 9.12 -13.14 4.54
CA ASP A 215 8.40 -14.29 5.10
C ASP A 215 8.99 -15.57 4.51
N LEU A 216 9.29 -16.53 5.38
CA LEU A 216 9.87 -17.81 4.99
C LEU A 216 8.79 -18.89 5.03
N PHE A 217 8.60 -19.60 3.93
CA PHE A 217 7.65 -20.71 3.87
C PHE A 217 8.21 -21.88 3.07
N GLU A 218 7.61 -23.06 3.29
CA GLU A 218 7.99 -24.29 2.62
C GLU A 218 6.82 -24.81 1.77
N LEU A 219 7.15 -25.39 0.61
CA LEU A 219 6.25 -26.19 -0.20
C LEU A 219 6.77 -27.62 -0.29
N ASP A 220 5.85 -28.59 -0.23
CA ASP A 220 6.16 -29.99 -0.53
C ASP A 220 6.06 -30.21 -2.04
N LEU A 221 7.21 -30.27 -2.70
CA LEU A 221 7.36 -30.48 -4.14
C LEU A 221 7.99 -31.85 -4.44
N SER A 222 7.68 -32.87 -3.64
CA SER A 222 8.26 -34.24 -3.69
C SER A 222 8.05 -35.03 -4.99
N GLU A 223 7.54 -34.42 -6.05
CA GLU A 223 7.43 -35.05 -7.37
C GLU A 223 8.45 -34.45 -8.34
N GLN A 224 9.10 -35.34 -9.10
CA GLN A 224 10.02 -34.95 -10.15
C GLN A 224 9.29 -34.17 -11.26
N GLY A 225 9.97 -33.18 -11.84
CA GLY A 225 9.45 -32.41 -12.96
C GLY A 225 9.65 -30.91 -12.80
N THR A 226 9.14 -30.17 -13.77
CA THR A 226 9.15 -28.70 -13.72
C THR A 226 7.89 -28.23 -13.01
N TRP A 227 8.07 -27.35 -12.03
CA TRP A 227 7.02 -26.72 -11.25
C TRP A 227 6.90 -25.26 -11.66
N GLU A 228 5.72 -24.84 -12.08
CA GLU A 228 5.40 -23.43 -12.31
C GLU A 228 4.84 -22.79 -11.06
N LEU A 229 5.32 -21.60 -10.73
CA LEU A 229 4.91 -20.84 -9.55
C LEU A 229 3.93 -19.74 -9.93
N PHE A 230 2.87 -19.59 -9.15
CA PHE A 230 1.83 -18.58 -9.32
C PHE A 230 1.54 -17.87 -8.01
N ALA A 231 1.34 -16.56 -8.07
CA ALA A 231 0.71 -15.77 -7.01
C ALA A 231 -0.78 -15.65 -7.31
N LEU A 232 -1.62 -16.00 -6.35
CA LEU A 232 -3.08 -15.97 -6.45
C LEU A 232 -3.67 -15.11 -5.32
N SER A 233 -4.83 -14.52 -5.58
CA SER A 233 -5.70 -13.90 -4.56
C SER A 233 -4.94 -12.95 -3.62
N MET A 234 -4.15 -12.05 -4.20
CA MET A 234 -3.36 -11.09 -3.44
C MET A 234 -4.27 -9.98 -2.90
N ASP A 235 -4.50 -9.95 -1.60
CA ASP A 235 -5.29 -8.93 -0.92
C ASP A 235 -4.38 -8.09 -0.02
N MET A 236 -4.64 -6.79 0.02
CA MET A 236 -4.00 -5.88 0.98
C MET A 236 -5.04 -5.39 1.98
N PHE A 237 -4.63 -5.25 3.23
CA PHE A 237 -5.46 -4.75 4.32
C PHE A 237 -4.80 -3.55 4.96
N GLY A 238 -5.61 -2.56 5.31
CA GLY A 238 -5.20 -1.36 6.02
C GLY A 238 -6.33 -0.81 6.87
N THR A 239 -6.10 0.35 7.46
CA THR A 239 -7.11 1.10 8.20
C THR A 239 -7.17 2.53 7.71
N PHE A 240 -8.34 3.13 7.80
CA PHE A 240 -8.55 4.54 7.54
C PHE A 240 -9.28 5.21 8.70
N ASP A 241 -8.88 6.44 9.00
CA ASP A 241 -9.44 7.27 10.07
C ASP A 241 -9.59 8.71 9.56
N ALA A 242 -10.61 9.41 10.06
CA ALA A 242 -10.89 10.79 9.69
C ALA A 242 -11.45 11.57 10.87
N ASP A 243 -10.78 12.67 11.21
CA ASP A 243 -11.29 13.66 12.17
C ASP A 243 -11.87 14.86 11.43
N PHE A 244 -13.02 15.36 11.89
CA PHE A 244 -13.64 16.57 11.37
C PHE A 244 -13.67 17.64 12.46
N GLY A 245 -13.31 18.87 12.09
CA GLY A 245 -13.36 20.03 12.97
C GLY A 245 -14.16 21.15 12.32
N THR A 246 -14.99 21.83 13.11
CA THR A 246 -15.67 23.06 12.72
C THR A 246 -15.41 24.13 13.78
N SER A 247 -15.14 25.36 13.34
CA SER A 247 -15.02 26.50 14.26
C SER A 247 -15.72 27.71 13.67
N ALA A 248 -16.33 28.53 14.53
CA ALA A 248 -17.11 29.68 14.12
C ALA A 248 -16.63 30.94 14.85
N THR A 249 -16.45 32.02 14.12
CA THR A 249 -16.19 33.36 14.67
C THR A 249 -17.27 34.31 14.21
N GLY A 250 -17.90 35.02 15.14
CA GLY A 250 -18.88 36.06 14.85
C GLY A 250 -18.36 37.43 15.30
N THR A 251 -18.54 38.44 14.46
CA THR A 251 -18.26 39.83 14.83
C THR A 251 -19.56 40.60 14.74
N VAL A 252 -19.89 41.33 15.81
CA VAL A 252 -21.01 42.28 15.83
C VAL A 252 -20.41 43.66 16.10
N GLY A 253 -20.39 44.49 15.07
CA GLY A 253 -20.16 45.93 15.21
C GLY A 253 -21.48 46.67 15.18
N ALA A 254 -21.62 47.77 15.92
CA ALA A 254 -22.73 48.71 15.79
C ALA A 254 -22.18 50.11 15.58
N PHE A 255 -22.51 50.73 14.43
CA PHE A 255 -22.22 52.13 14.17
C PHE A 255 -23.48 52.96 14.40
N ILE A 256 -23.57 53.65 15.54
CA ILE A 256 -24.63 54.66 15.76
C ILE A 256 -24.06 56.02 15.38
N GLY A 257 -24.14 56.36 14.10
CA GLY A 257 -23.70 57.65 13.58
C GLY A 257 -24.67 58.18 12.53
N PHE A 258 -25.43 59.23 12.87
CA PHE A 258 -26.11 60.02 11.85
C PHE A 258 -25.05 60.88 11.13
N GLY A 259 -24.49 60.35 10.03
CA GLY A 259 -23.62 61.10 9.12
C GLY A 259 -22.11 61.06 9.40
N CYS A 260 -21.56 59.99 9.98
CA CYS A 260 -20.09 59.79 10.08
C CYS A 260 -19.62 58.86 8.94
N GLY A 261 -18.45 59.15 8.38
CA GLY A 261 -17.84 58.57 7.17
C GLY A 261 -17.48 57.07 7.25
N ASP A 262 -16.88 56.60 6.16
CA ASP A 262 -16.72 55.21 5.74
C ASP A 262 -15.71 54.36 6.55
N VAL A 263 -15.73 53.04 6.26
CA VAL A 263 -15.17 51.91 7.03
C VAL A 263 -13.63 51.84 7.02
N SER A 264 -12.91 52.88 6.61
CA SER A 264 -11.44 52.82 6.53
C SER A 264 -10.74 54.03 7.14
N THR A 265 -10.37 53.88 8.41
CA THR A 265 -9.10 54.35 8.99
C THR A 265 -8.62 55.79 8.74
N ASP A 266 -9.32 56.84 9.17
CA ASP A 266 -8.64 58.13 9.50
C ASP A 266 -9.50 59.27 10.11
N SER A 267 -9.26 59.55 11.40
CA SER A 267 -9.07 60.90 11.97
C SER A 267 -10.14 62.01 11.89
N ASP A 268 -11.31 61.79 11.30
CA ASP A 268 -12.33 62.83 11.06
C ASP A 268 -13.58 62.74 11.95
N ASN A 269 -13.46 62.09 13.12
CA ASN A 269 -14.51 62.10 14.15
C ASN A 269 -14.70 63.50 14.77
N GLY A 270 -15.62 64.28 14.18
CA GLY A 270 -16.26 65.41 14.84
C GLY A 270 -16.97 65.00 16.14
N THR A 271 -17.16 65.97 17.02
CA THR A 271 -17.50 65.90 18.47
C THR A 271 -18.77 65.11 18.88
N PHE A 272 -19.40 64.33 18.00
CA PHE A 272 -20.61 63.54 18.27
C PHE A 272 -20.66 62.13 17.62
N CYS A 273 -19.55 61.56 17.13
CA CYS A 273 -19.53 60.12 16.77
C CYS A 273 -19.32 59.29 18.06
N VAL A 274 -20.40 58.76 18.63
CA VAL A 274 -20.36 57.97 19.87
C VAL A 274 -19.93 56.55 19.54
N ALA A 275 -18.63 56.32 19.65
CA ALA A 275 -17.95 55.03 19.87
C ALA A 275 -18.22 53.88 18.87
N ASP A 276 -17.16 53.51 18.15
CA ASP A 276 -17.06 52.25 17.42
C ASP A 276 -17.01 51.08 18.41
N PHE A 277 -18.17 50.59 18.84
CA PHE A 277 -18.25 49.37 19.65
C PHE A 277 -18.29 48.17 18.72
N GLY A 278 -17.10 47.65 18.39
CA GLY A 278 -16.92 46.33 17.82
C GLY A 278 -16.79 45.29 18.93
N THR A 279 -17.74 44.37 19.03
CA THR A 279 -17.60 43.17 19.87
C THR A 279 -17.36 41.96 18.96
N SER A 280 -16.16 41.39 19.03
CA SER A 280 -15.85 40.11 18.41
C SER A 280 -16.09 38.99 19.43
N VAL A 281 -16.86 37.98 19.05
CA VAL A 281 -17.10 36.80 19.88
C VAL A 281 -16.71 35.55 19.11
N THR A 282 -15.72 34.83 19.63
CA THR A 282 -15.27 33.56 19.05
C THR A 282 -16.00 32.41 19.77
N SER A 283 -16.67 31.54 19.02
CA SER A 283 -17.19 30.29 19.58
C SER A 283 -16.05 29.29 19.72
N PRO A 284 -16.01 28.46 20.79
CA PRO A 284 -15.11 27.33 20.85
C PRO A 284 -15.32 26.41 19.64
N ALA A 285 -14.21 25.88 19.11
CA ALA A 285 -14.23 24.91 18.02
C ALA A 285 -14.91 23.60 18.46
N ALA A 286 -15.84 23.11 17.65
CA ALA A 286 -16.42 21.79 17.81
C ALA A 286 -15.61 20.79 16.99
N TYR A 287 -15.07 19.77 17.65
CA TYR A 287 -14.36 18.68 16.98
C TYR A 287 -15.22 17.42 17.02
N VAL A 288 -15.59 16.94 15.84
CA VAL A 288 -16.26 15.64 15.67
C VAL A 288 -15.19 14.64 15.28
N LYS A 289 -14.76 13.86 16.28
CA LYS A 289 -13.89 12.70 16.02
C LYS A 289 -14.73 11.57 15.47
N ASN A 290 -14.41 11.04 14.29
CA ASN A 290 -14.96 9.74 13.89
C ASN A 290 -14.33 8.70 14.82
N GLY A 291 -15.13 8.16 15.75
CA GLY A 291 -14.61 7.55 16.98
C GLY A 291 -13.79 6.28 16.80
N THR A 292 -13.80 5.65 15.62
CA THR A 292 -13.08 4.38 15.38
C THR A 292 -12.56 4.29 13.94
N PRO A 293 -11.25 4.04 13.73
CA PRO A 293 -10.74 3.68 12.40
C PRO A 293 -11.47 2.48 11.82
N PHE A 294 -11.71 2.46 10.51
CA PHE A 294 -12.34 1.33 9.83
C PHE A 294 -11.35 0.61 8.91
N GLY A 295 -11.59 -0.68 8.68
CA GLY A 295 -10.74 -1.53 7.84
C GLY A 295 -10.95 -1.24 6.36
N LEU A 296 -9.84 -1.01 5.64
CA LEU A 296 -9.79 -0.98 4.18
C LEU A 296 -9.34 -2.35 3.67
N ARG A 297 -10.14 -2.96 2.80
CA ARG A 297 -9.74 -4.11 2.00
C ARG A 297 -9.50 -3.65 0.58
N TYR A 298 -8.32 -3.95 0.06
CA TYR A 298 -7.94 -3.62 -1.30
C TYR A 298 -7.96 -4.87 -2.15
N ASN A 299 -8.54 -4.74 -3.34
CA ASN A 299 -8.47 -5.79 -4.33
C ASN A 299 -7.21 -5.60 -5.18
N SER A 300 -6.46 -6.67 -5.39
CA SER A 300 -5.40 -6.66 -6.40
C SER A 300 -5.97 -6.55 -7.80
N THR A 301 -5.22 -5.91 -8.68
CA THR A 301 -5.50 -5.85 -10.12
C THR A 301 -5.37 -7.22 -10.80
N TYR A 302 -4.65 -8.17 -10.20
CA TYR A 302 -4.37 -9.49 -10.77
C TYR A 302 -5.00 -10.59 -9.91
N GLY A 303 -5.89 -11.40 -10.49
CA GLY A 303 -6.44 -12.57 -9.81
C GLY A 303 -5.45 -13.74 -9.70
N SER A 304 -4.60 -13.89 -10.71
CA SER A 304 -3.53 -14.89 -10.79
C SER A 304 -2.37 -14.36 -11.63
N ARG A 305 -1.13 -14.63 -11.22
CA ARG A 305 0.07 -14.24 -11.94
C ARG A 305 1.14 -15.32 -11.84
N ARG A 306 1.69 -15.75 -12.99
CA ARG A 306 2.88 -16.61 -13.04
C ARG A 306 4.10 -15.81 -12.55
N ILE A 307 4.82 -16.37 -11.60
CA ILE A 307 6.01 -15.76 -10.97
C ILE A 307 7.28 -16.29 -11.62
N GLY A 308 7.37 -17.61 -11.79
CA GLY A 308 8.58 -18.27 -12.28
C GLY A 308 8.39 -19.78 -12.36
N SER A 309 9.50 -20.51 -12.40
CA SER A 309 9.50 -21.97 -12.43
C SER A 309 10.79 -22.54 -11.84
N LEU A 310 10.70 -23.72 -11.22
CA LEU A 310 11.84 -24.50 -10.76
C LEU A 310 11.74 -25.94 -11.27
N THR A 311 12.83 -26.69 -11.18
CA THR A 311 12.87 -28.11 -11.58
C THR A 311 13.30 -29.00 -10.43
N VAL A 312 12.52 -30.03 -10.17
CA VAL A 312 12.86 -31.10 -9.22
C VAL A 312 13.45 -32.27 -9.99
N ILE A 313 14.66 -32.70 -9.61
CA ILE A 313 15.38 -33.82 -10.19
C ILE A 313 15.56 -34.95 -9.17
N SER A 314 15.81 -36.17 -9.64
CA SER A 314 16.14 -37.29 -8.76
C SER A 314 17.41 -36.98 -7.95
N ASP A 315 17.45 -37.42 -6.70
CA ASP A 315 18.66 -37.32 -5.87
C ASP A 315 19.85 -37.93 -6.61
N PRO A 316 21.04 -37.30 -6.56
CA PRO A 316 22.23 -37.90 -7.12
C PRO A 316 22.47 -39.24 -6.41
N VAL A 317 22.68 -40.31 -7.19
CA VAL A 317 22.97 -41.63 -6.63
C VAL A 317 24.35 -41.58 -5.95
N VAL A 318 24.37 -41.25 -4.66
CA VAL A 318 25.57 -41.29 -3.83
C VAL A 318 25.97 -42.76 -3.67
N GLY A 319 26.90 -43.22 -4.49
CA GLY A 319 27.40 -44.60 -4.45
C GLY A 319 27.23 -45.41 -5.73
N GLY A 320 26.78 -44.80 -6.84
CA GLY A 320 26.99 -45.39 -8.16
C GLY A 320 28.49 -45.47 -8.40
N ALA A 321 29.08 -46.67 -8.21
CA ALA A 321 30.47 -46.93 -8.54
C ALA A 321 30.72 -46.36 -9.94
N VAL A 322 31.52 -45.29 -10.03
CA VAL A 322 31.98 -44.75 -11.30
C VAL A 322 32.49 -45.96 -12.07
N PRO A 323 31.88 -46.35 -13.21
CA PRO A 323 32.45 -47.40 -14.02
C PRO A 323 33.84 -46.90 -14.35
N LEU A 324 34.87 -47.51 -13.75
CA LEU A 324 36.25 -47.24 -14.10
C LEU A 324 36.25 -47.26 -15.63
N PRO A 325 36.66 -46.17 -16.30
CA PRO A 325 36.68 -46.17 -17.75
C PRO A 325 37.41 -47.43 -18.17
N ALA A 326 36.87 -48.19 -19.12
CA ALA A 326 37.46 -49.46 -19.55
C ALA A 326 38.95 -49.34 -19.95
N GLY A 327 39.47 -48.11 -20.11
CA GLY A 327 40.89 -47.79 -20.26
C GLY A 327 41.75 -47.78 -18.99
N GLY A 328 41.20 -47.78 -17.77
CA GLY A 328 41.98 -47.82 -16.52
C GLY A 328 42.71 -49.16 -16.32
N LEU A 329 42.09 -50.26 -16.74
CA LEU A 329 42.73 -51.58 -16.79
C LEU A 329 43.80 -51.67 -17.89
N LEU A 330 43.70 -50.89 -18.98
CA LEU A 330 44.72 -50.80 -20.03
C LEU A 330 45.97 -50.02 -19.59
N LEU A 331 45.80 -48.97 -18.77
CA LEU A 331 46.94 -48.21 -18.22
C LEU A 331 47.72 -49.02 -17.17
N ILE A 332 47.05 -49.80 -16.34
CA ILE A 332 47.69 -50.66 -15.33
C ILE A 332 48.37 -51.87 -15.99
N SER A 333 47.78 -52.46 -17.03
CA SER A 333 48.42 -53.55 -17.80
C SER A 333 49.57 -53.05 -18.70
N GLY A 334 49.52 -51.82 -19.21
CA GLY A 334 50.63 -51.18 -19.93
C GLY A 334 51.87 -50.93 -19.06
N LEU A 335 51.68 -50.46 -17.81
CA LEU A 335 52.77 -50.23 -16.85
C LEU A 335 53.44 -51.54 -16.36
N GLY A 336 52.71 -52.65 -16.33
CA GLY A 336 53.25 -53.97 -15.99
C GLY A 336 54.16 -54.57 -17.06
N ILE A 337 53.94 -54.26 -18.33
CA ILE A 337 54.74 -54.82 -19.45
C ILE A 337 56.09 -54.10 -19.59
N PHE A 338 56.17 -52.80 -19.31
CA PHE A 338 57.43 -52.04 -19.39
C PHE A 338 58.42 -52.34 -18.24
N THR A 339 57.96 -52.87 -17.12
CA THR A 339 58.83 -53.25 -15.99
C THR A 339 59.47 -54.63 -16.18
N VAL A 340 58.88 -55.53 -16.97
CA VAL A 340 59.45 -56.85 -17.28
C VAL A 340 60.45 -56.80 -18.44
N ALA A 341 60.31 -55.89 -19.39
CA ALA A 341 61.21 -55.80 -20.55
C ALA A 341 62.63 -55.23 -20.26
N ARG A 342 62.90 -54.72 -19.05
CA ARG A 342 64.19 -54.07 -18.72
C ARG A 342 65.16 -54.91 -17.88
N ARG A 343 64.85 -56.17 -17.56
CA ARG A 343 65.68 -57.00 -16.69
C ARG A 343 66.08 -58.33 -17.36
N ARG A 344 67.11 -58.28 -18.23
CA ARG A 344 68.18 -59.30 -18.41
C ARG A 344 68.94 -59.10 -19.75
N ARG A 345 69.91 -58.19 -19.75
CA ARG A 345 71.14 -58.29 -20.55
C ARG A 345 72.28 -57.63 -19.77
N ALA A 346 72.94 -58.42 -18.93
CA ALA A 346 74.28 -58.15 -18.41
C ALA A 346 74.80 -59.46 -17.78
N GLN A 347 75.67 -60.16 -18.50
CA GLN A 347 76.83 -60.88 -17.95
C GLN A 347 77.70 -61.34 -19.14
N VAL A 348 78.85 -60.67 -19.27
CA VAL A 348 80.15 -61.25 -19.64
C VAL A 348 80.90 -61.39 -18.32
#